data_AF-A0A920YN72-F1
#
_entry.id   AF-A0A920YN72-F1
#
_cell.length_a   1.000
_cell.length_b   1.000
_cell.length_c   1.000
_cell.angle_alpha   90.00
_cell.angle_beta   90.00
_cell.angle_gamma   90.00
#
_symmetry.space_group_name_H-M   'P 1'
#
loop_
_entity.id
_entity.type
_entity.pdbx_description
1 polymer ?
#
loop_
_entity_poly.entity_id
_entity_poly.type
_entity_poly.pdbx_seq_one_letter_code
_entity_poly.pdbx_strand_id
1 'polypeptide(L)'
;MDARVRTSLLYDFYGPLLTERQQRFIELYFGEDLSLGEIAAEFQISRQAVHDILHRSEAALEALEAKLGLLRQYQRQKRRYARLRALLEELRERGLTPPQEALVQEMTALLEAMGREVD
;
A
#
# COMPACT_ATOMS: atom_id res chain seq x y z
N MET A 1 -3.95 -3.87 11.28
CA MET A 1 -4.14 -3.85 9.82
C MET A 1 -4.60 -5.24 9.43
N ASP A 2 -5.71 -5.36 8.71
CA ASP A 2 -6.23 -6.65 8.25
C ASP A 2 -5.17 -7.35 7.37
N ALA A 3 -5.04 -8.67 7.52
CA ALA A 3 -4.14 -9.49 6.71
C ALA A 3 -4.46 -9.35 5.21
N ARG A 4 -5.76 -9.29 4.86
CA ARG A 4 -6.19 -9.09 3.46
C ARG A 4 -5.67 -7.76 2.89
N VAL A 5 -5.86 -6.67 3.64
CA VAL A 5 -5.40 -5.33 3.25
C VAL A 5 -3.87 -5.28 3.16
N ARG A 6 -3.16 -6.00 4.03
CA ARG A 6 -1.70 -6.06 3.99
C ARG A 6 -1.22 -6.77 2.72
N THR A 7 -1.80 -7.92 2.38
CA THR A 7 -1.46 -8.64 1.14
C THR A 7 -1.73 -7.77 -0.09
N SER A 8 -2.86 -7.07 -0.16
CA SER A 8 -3.14 -6.14 -1.26
C SER A 8 -2.09 -5.04 -1.38
N LEU A 9 -1.73 -4.37 -0.29
CA LEU A 9 -0.67 -3.35 -0.35
C LEU A 9 0.68 -3.94 -0.76
N LEU A 10 1.03 -5.13 -0.26
CA LEU A 10 2.26 -5.79 -0.68
C LEU A 10 2.24 -6.14 -2.16
N TYR A 11 1.09 -6.55 -2.69
CA TYR A 11 0.91 -6.80 -4.11
C TYR A 11 1.13 -5.55 -4.95
N ASP A 12 0.70 -4.37 -4.49
CA ASP A 12 0.96 -3.11 -5.22
C ASP A 12 2.47 -2.83 -5.37
N PHE A 13 3.29 -3.19 -4.37
CA PHE A 13 4.75 -2.98 -4.41
C PHE A 13 5.51 -4.12 -5.09
N TYR A 14 5.02 -5.36 -5.00
CA TYR A 14 5.80 -6.56 -5.31
C TYR A 14 5.11 -7.52 -6.27
N GLY A 15 3.85 -7.28 -6.63
CA GLY A 15 3.04 -8.09 -7.54
C GLY A 15 3.75 -8.44 -8.84
N PRO A 16 4.39 -7.47 -9.53
CA PRO A 16 5.14 -7.75 -10.75
C PRO A 16 6.32 -8.73 -10.59
N LEU A 17 6.78 -9.01 -9.36
CA LEU A 17 7.86 -9.96 -9.08
C LEU A 17 7.35 -11.39 -8.85
N LEU A 18 6.04 -11.58 -8.73
CA LEU A 18 5.42 -12.90 -8.65
C LEU A 18 5.34 -13.54 -10.04
N THR A 19 5.13 -14.86 -10.09
CA THR A 19 4.82 -15.54 -11.36
C THR A 19 3.45 -15.14 -11.87
N GLU A 20 3.22 -15.17 -13.19
CA GLU A 20 1.91 -14.85 -13.80
C GLU A 20 0.75 -15.61 -13.16
N ARG A 21 0.96 -16.89 -12.84
CA ARG A 21 -0.05 -17.72 -12.17
C ARG A 21 -0.39 -17.22 -10.76
N GLN A 22 0.61 -16.77 -10.01
CA GLN A 22 0.40 -16.21 -8.67
C GLN A 22 -0.30 -14.85 -8.73
N GLN A 23 0.11 -13.99 -9.67
CA GLN A 23 -0.52 -12.69 -9.93
C GLN A 23 -2.00 -12.87 -10.24
N ARG A 24 -2.34 -13.72 -11.22
CA ARG A 24 -3.72 -13.96 -11.63
C ARG A 24 -4.60 -14.45 -10.48
N PHE A 25 -4.07 -15.33 -9.63
CA PHE A 25 -4.83 -15.87 -8.49
C PHE A 25 -5.05 -14.81 -7.42
N ILE A 26 -4.06 -13.96 -7.16
CA ILE A 26 -4.21 -12.82 -6.25
C ILE A 26 -5.24 -11.84 -6.80
N GLU A 27 -5.18 -11.48 -8.08
CA GLU A 27 -6.12 -10.56 -8.71
C GLU A 27 -7.56 -11.07 -8.62
N LEU A 28 -7.79 -12.34 -8.94
CA LEU A 28 -9.11 -12.94 -8.86
C LEU A 28 -9.65 -12.95 -7.41
N TYR A 29 -8.81 -13.28 -6.44
CA TYR A 29 -9.25 -13.42 -5.05
C TYR A 29 -9.36 -12.10 -4.28
N PHE A 30 -8.40 -11.18 -4.47
CA PHE A 30 -8.30 -9.91 -3.74
C PHE A 30 -8.83 -8.70 -4.52
N GLY A 31 -8.82 -8.75 -5.86
CA GLY A 31 -9.27 -7.65 -6.73
C GLY A 31 -10.67 -7.85 -7.28
N GLU A 32 -10.99 -9.06 -7.74
CA GLU A 32 -12.30 -9.41 -8.32
C GLU A 32 -13.26 -10.07 -7.31
N ASP A 33 -12.82 -10.29 -6.06
CA ASP A 33 -13.59 -10.91 -4.96
C ASP A 33 -14.14 -12.33 -5.27
N LEU A 34 -13.52 -13.07 -6.19
CA LEU A 34 -13.88 -14.48 -6.43
C LEU A 34 -13.54 -15.34 -5.21
N SER A 35 -14.42 -16.29 -4.91
CA SER A 35 -14.17 -17.33 -3.93
C SER A 35 -13.17 -18.37 -4.45
N LEU A 36 -12.53 -19.10 -3.53
CA LEU A 36 -11.64 -20.23 -3.88
C LEU A 36 -12.34 -21.29 -4.74
N GLY A 37 -13.67 -21.41 -4.64
CA GLY A 37 -14.44 -22.35 -5.46
C GLY A 37 -14.61 -21.89 -6.90
N GLU A 38 -14.87 -20.60 -7.11
CA GLU A 38 -14.99 -20.02 -8.45
C GLU A 38 -13.65 -20.09 -9.19
N ILE A 39 -12.55 -19.73 -8.52
CA ILE A 39 -11.20 -19.85 -9.09
C ILE A 39 -10.87 -21.33 -9.37
N ALA A 40 -11.22 -22.24 -8.46
CA ALA A 40 -10.97 -23.68 -8.68
C ALA A 40 -11.71 -24.21 -9.91
N ALA A 41 -12.96 -23.78 -10.11
CA ALA A 41 -13.76 -24.17 -11.26
C ALA A 41 -13.21 -23.60 -12.58
N GLU A 42 -12.83 -22.32 -12.62
CA GLU A 42 -12.26 -21.65 -13.80
C GLU A 42 -10.97 -22.33 -14.27
N PHE A 43 -10.08 -22.70 -13.33
CA PHE A 43 -8.78 -23.29 -13.63
C PHE A 43 -8.79 -24.83 -13.63
N GLN A 44 -9.95 -25.47 -13.41
CA GLN A 44 -10.11 -26.92 -13.32
C GLN A 44 -9.13 -27.59 -12.34
N ILE A 45 -8.95 -26.98 -11.17
CA ILE A 45 -8.10 -27.49 -10.08
C ILE A 45 -8.90 -27.65 -8.79
N SER A 46 -8.30 -28.23 -7.76
CA SER A 46 -8.95 -28.34 -6.45
C SER A 46 -8.96 -26.98 -5.72
N ARG A 47 -9.97 -26.77 -4.88
CA ARG A 47 -9.99 -25.64 -3.92
C ARG A 47 -8.73 -25.57 -3.07
N GLN A 48 -8.18 -26.72 -2.68
CA GLN A 48 -6.94 -26.81 -1.92
C GLN A 48 -5.75 -26.28 -2.72
N ALA A 49 -5.67 -26.61 -4.02
CA ALA A 49 -4.61 -26.11 -4.88
C ALA A 49 -4.67 -24.57 -5.03
N VAL A 50 -5.86 -23.99 -5.11
CA VAL A 50 -6.04 -22.52 -5.10
C VAL A 50 -5.53 -21.92 -3.79
N HIS A 51 -5.97 -22.46 -2.65
CA HIS A 51 -5.53 -22.03 -1.33
C HIS A 51 -3.99 -22.07 -1.19
N ASP A 52 -3.37 -23.18 -1.60
CA ASP A 52 -1.92 -23.34 -1.49
C ASP A 52 -1.15 -22.37 -2.39
N ILE A 53 -1.69 -22.04 -3.57
CA ILE A 53 -1.09 -21.03 -4.45
C ILE A 53 -1.17 -19.65 -3.78
N LEU A 54 -2.34 -19.24 -3.28
CA LEU A 54 -2.53 -17.94 -2.61
C LEU A 54 -1.60 -17.82 -1.39
N HIS A 55 -1.56 -18.83 -0.52
CA HIS A 55 -0.69 -18.83 0.64
C HIS A 55 0.80 -18.73 0.28
N ARG A 56 1.24 -19.42 -0.78
CA ARG A 56 2.63 -19.28 -1.27
C ARG A 56 2.90 -17.90 -1.87
N SER A 57 1.94 -17.30 -2.55
CA SER A 57 2.06 -15.93 -3.06
C SER A 57 2.20 -14.91 -1.92
N GLU A 58 1.36 -15.02 -0.89
CA GLU A 58 1.46 -14.20 0.33
C GLU A 58 2.83 -14.33 1.00
N ALA A 59 3.30 -15.57 1.19
CA ALA A 59 4.61 -15.82 1.78
C ALA A 59 5.75 -15.23 0.93
N ALA A 60 5.63 -15.26 -0.40
CA ALA A 60 6.60 -14.64 -1.30
C ALA A 60 6.62 -13.11 -1.17
N LEU A 61 5.44 -12.48 -1.11
CA LEU A 61 5.28 -11.03 -0.91
C LEU A 61 5.88 -10.59 0.43
N GLU A 62 5.60 -11.32 1.52
CA GLU A 62 6.19 -11.04 2.84
C GLU A 62 7.70 -11.22 2.85
N ALA A 63 8.23 -12.23 2.16
CA ALA A 63 9.67 -12.44 2.04
C ALA A 63 10.35 -11.29 1.27
N LEU A 64 9.69 -10.75 0.24
CA LEU A 64 10.16 -9.57 -0.49
C LEU A 64 10.15 -8.33 0.43
N GLU A 65 9.09 -8.10 1.20
CA GLU A 65 9.00 -7.01 2.17
C GLU A 65 10.01 -7.16 3.32
N ALA A 66 10.33 -8.37 3.75
CA ALA A 66 11.37 -8.61 4.75
C ALA A 66 12.74 -8.13 4.24
N LYS A 67 13.04 -8.39 2.96
CA LYS A 67 14.32 -8.05 2.32
C LYS A 67 14.40 -6.59 1.88
N LEU A 68 13.34 -6.05 1.30
CA LEU A 68 13.33 -4.76 0.61
C LEU A 68 12.69 -3.65 1.45
N GLY A 69 11.67 -3.98 2.24
CA GLY A 69 11.06 -3.05 3.20
C GLY A 69 10.37 -1.83 2.58
N LEU A 70 9.89 -1.93 1.34
CA LEU A 70 9.32 -0.79 0.60
C LEU A 70 8.02 -0.34 1.23
N LEU A 71 7.14 -1.27 1.63
CA LEU A 71 5.88 -0.92 2.29
C LEU A 71 6.16 -0.27 3.65
N ARG A 72 7.06 -0.84 4.47
CA ARG A 72 7.49 -0.22 5.74
C ARG A 72 8.05 1.19 5.54
N GLN A 73 8.86 1.39 4.49
CA GLN A 73 9.43 2.69 4.18
C GLN A 73 8.34 3.69 3.75
N TYR A 74 7.45 3.31 2.84
CA TYR A 74 6.33 4.13 2.40
C TYR A 74 5.44 4.54 3.59
N GLN A 75 5.04 3.59 4.43
CA GLN A 75 4.24 3.88 5.62
C GLN A 75 4.95 4.82 6.60
N ARG A 76 6.27 4.68 6.76
CA ARG A 76 7.07 5.59 7.60
C ARG A 76 7.08 7.00 7.03
N GLN A 77 7.26 7.16 5.72
CA GLN A 77 7.20 8.48 5.08
C GLN A 77 5.81 9.09 5.18
N LYS A 78 4.75 8.31 4.92
CA LYS A 78 3.36 8.73 5.09
C LYS A 78 3.07 9.26 6.49
N ARG A 79 3.55 8.58 7.54
CA ARG A 79 3.44 9.06 8.93
C ARG A 79 4.20 10.36 9.18
N ARG A 80 5.40 10.53 8.60
CA ARG A 80 6.18 11.77 8.73
C ARG A 80 5.49 12.94 8.05
N TYR A 81 4.95 12.75 6.84
CA TYR A 81 4.16 13.76 6.14
C TYR A 81 2.91 14.16 6.92
N ALA A 82 2.15 13.19 7.43
CA ALA A 82 0.98 13.46 8.26
C ALA A 82 1.34 14.27 9.51
N ARG A 83 2.48 13.95 10.17
CA ARG A 83 2.95 14.71 11.33
C ARG A 83 3.36 16.13 10.95
N LEU A 84 4.07 16.31 9.83
CA LEU A 84 4.49 17.63 9.37
C LEU A 84 3.29 18.51 9.03
N ARG A 85 2.28 17.95 8.35
CA ARG A 85 1.01 18.64 8.10
C ARG A 85 0.34 19.08 9.39
N ALA A 86 0.24 18.19 10.38
CA ALA A 86 -0.33 18.52 11.68
C ALA A 86 0.43 19.67 12.38
N LEU A 87 1.78 19.66 12.33
CA LEU A 87 2.59 20.73 12.90
C LEU A 87 2.36 22.09 12.21
N LEU A 88 2.15 22.10 10.90
CA LEU A 88 1.84 23.34 10.16
C LEU A 88 0.46 23.90 10.55
N GLU A 89 -0.55 23.04 10.76
CA GLU A 89 -1.85 23.48 11.27
C GLU A 89 -1.75 23.99 12.72
N GLU A 90 -1.02 23.27 13.60
CA GLU A 90 -0.76 23.73 14.97
C GLU A 90 -0.05 25.10 14.99
N LEU A 91 0.82 25.40 14.01
CA LEU A 91 1.46 26.71 13.88
C LEU A 91 0.46 27.80 13.46
N ARG A 92 -0.46 27.51 12.53
CA ARG A 92 -1.51 28.45 12.12
C ARG A 92 -2.42 28.81 13.28
N GLU A 93 -2.82 27.83 14.08
CA GLU A 93 -3.71 28.02 15.24
C GLU A 93 -3.09 28.91 16.33
N ARG A 94 -1.76 28.94 16.45
CA ARG A 94 -1.04 29.76 17.43
C ARG A 94 -0.97 31.25 17.08
N GLY A 95 -1.45 31.63 15.89
CA GLY A 95 -1.38 32.99 15.38
C GLY A 95 -0.02 33.28 14.75
N LEU A 96 0.00 33.43 13.43
CA LEU A 96 1.19 33.74 12.65
C LEU A 96 1.17 35.19 12.19
N THR A 97 2.36 35.79 12.05
CA THR A 97 2.47 37.06 11.31
C THR A 97 2.27 36.84 9.81
N PRO A 98 1.87 37.85 9.03
CA PRO A 98 1.65 37.69 7.59
C PRO A 98 2.86 37.10 6.82
N PRO A 99 4.13 37.45 7.11
CA PRO A 99 5.27 36.80 6.47
C PRO A 99 5.41 35.31 6.82
N GLN A 100 5.10 34.93 8.06
CA GLN A 100 5.15 33.53 8.48
C GLN A 100 4.02 32.71 7.87
N GLU A 101 2.84 33.32 7.68
CA GLU A 101 1.71 32.68 7.04
C GLU A 101 2.00 32.36 5.56
N ALA A 102 2.66 33.27 4.85
CA ALA A 102 3.14 33.02 3.48
C ALA A 102 4.12 31.83 3.41
N LEU A 103 5.09 31.76 4.34
CA LEU A 103 6.03 30.64 4.42
C LEU A 103 5.32 29.30 4.71
N VAL A 104 4.36 29.29 5.65
CA VAL A 104 3.59 28.09 5.97
C VAL A 104 2.71 27.65 4.80
N GLN A 105 2.14 28.58 4.03
CA GLN A 105 1.42 28.27 2.79
C GLN A 105 2.34 27.63 1.75
N GLU A 106 3.54 28.18 1.54
CA GLU A 106 4.54 27.59 0.63
C GLU A 106 4.96 26.18 1.07
N MET A 107 5.27 25.99 2.36
CA MET A 107 5.59 24.67 2.90
C MET A 107 4.45 23.66 2.74
N THR A 108 3.19 24.11 2.89
CA THR A 108 2.01 23.27 2.67
C THR A 108 1.91 22.86 1.21
N ALA A 109 2.09 23.80 0.28
CA ALA A 109 2.04 23.52 -1.16
C ALA A 109 3.14 22.53 -1.59
N LEU A 110 4.37 22.68 -1.06
CA LEU A 110 5.46 21.74 -1.31
C LEU A 110 5.12 20.33 -0.79
N LEU A 111 4.50 20.21 0.38
CA LEU A 111 4.07 18.92 0.91
C LEU A 111 2.97 18.26 0.10
N GLU A 112 2.03 19.05 -0.44
CA GLU A 112 0.99 18.54 -1.33
C GLU A 112 1.56 18.08 -2.67
N ALA A 113 2.53 18.82 -3.23
CA ALA A 113 3.25 18.40 -4.43
C ALA A 113 4.01 17.08 -4.23
N MET A 114 4.75 16.96 -3.12
CA MET A 114 5.47 15.73 -2.76
C MET A 114 4.53 14.54 -2.49
N GLY A 115 3.28 14.79 -2.07
CA GLY A 115 2.27 13.75 -1.89
C GLY A 115 1.71 13.20 -3.20
N ARG A 116 1.65 14.02 -4.26
CA ARG A 116 1.10 13.64 -5.58
C ARG A 116 2.06 12.86 -6.47
N GLU A 117 3.36 12.85 -6.16
CA GLU A 117 4.36 12.10 -6.95
C GLU A 117 4.49 10.62 -6.52
N VAL A 118 3.81 10.21 -5.44
CA VAL A 118 3.98 8.89 -4.82
C VAL A 118 2.73 8.00 -4.97
N ASP A 119 1.60 8.57 -5.39
CA ASP A 119 0.33 7.87 -5.67
C ASP A 119 0.11 7.76 -7.19
#